data_AF-A0A843EWZ9-F1
#
_entry.id   AF-A0A843EWZ9-F1
#
_cell.length_a   1.000
_cell.length_b   1.000
_cell.length_c   1.000
_cell.angle_alpha   90.00
_cell.angle_beta   90.00
_cell.angle_gamma   90.00
#
_symmetry.space_group_name_H-M   'P 1'
#
loop_
_entity.id
_entity.type
_entity.pdbx_description
1 polymer ?
#
loop_
_entity_poly.entity_id
_entity_poly.type
_entity_poly.pdbx_seq_one_letter_code
_entity_poly.pdbx_strand_id
1 'polypeptide(L)' 'YLLFLPEYSPELNPIEGAWDYSKLHIKKKTIDTVEELIDNSIELFLEVTSGDSLYKTTVERFIPQVI' A
#
# COMPACT_ATOMS: atom_id res chain seq x y z
N TYR A 1 12.09 7.85 -14.21
CA TYR A 1 13.17 8.05 -13.21
C TYR A 1 13.02 6.97 -12.16
N LEU A 2 14.11 6.32 -11.74
CA LEU A 2 14.08 5.30 -10.69
C LEU A 2 14.53 5.97 -9.39
N LEU A 3 13.71 5.89 -8.34
CA LEU A 3 14.04 6.40 -7.02
C LEU A 3 14.96 5.40 -6.31
N PHE A 4 16.02 5.90 -5.68
CA PHE A 4 16.85 5.08 -4.80
C PHE A 4 16.03 4.71 -3.55
N LEU A 5 15.99 3.42 -3.25
CA LEU A 5 15.43 2.86 -2.02
C LEU A 5 16.56 2.10 -1.31
N PRO A 6 16.91 2.44 -0.07
CA PRO A 6 17.91 1.71 0.68
C PRO A 6 17.48 0.25 0.91
N GLU A 7 18.46 -0.64 1.05
CA GLU A 7 18.20 -2.04 1.36
C GLU A 7 17.45 -2.19 2.69
N TYR A 8 16.59 -3.20 2.77
CA TYR A 8 15.83 -3.54 3.98
C TYR A 8 15.01 -2.38 4.58
N SER A 9 14.60 -1.40 3.76
CA SER A 9 13.86 -0.22 4.21
C SER A 9 12.42 -0.20 3.66
N PRO A 10 11.56 -1.17 4.02
CA PRO A 10 10.17 -1.23 3.55
C PRO A 10 9.34 -0.03 4.02
N GLU A 11 9.66 0.58 5.16
CA GLU A 11 9.01 1.79 5.69
C GLU A 11 9.14 3.01 4.77
N LEU A 12 10.11 2.95 3.85
CA LEU A 12 10.38 3.97 2.84
C LEU A 12 9.66 3.70 1.52
N ASN A 13 9.06 2.52 1.36
CA ASN A 13 8.31 2.13 0.17
C ASN A 13 6.79 2.33 0.39
N PRO A 14 6.14 3.30 -0.31
CA PRO A 14 4.71 3.60 -0.13
C PRO A 14 3.77 2.41 -0.28
N ILE A 15 4.16 1.42 -1.09
CA ILE A 15 3.34 0.25 -1.38
C ILE A 15 3.08 -0.61 -0.13
N GLU A 16 4.01 -0.60 0.84
CA GLU A 16 3.87 -1.40 2.06
C GLU A 16 2.66 -0.94 2.89
N GLY A 17 2.40 0.37 2.91
CA GLY A 17 1.21 0.93 3.55
C GLY A 17 -0.10 0.48 2.87
N ALA A 18 -0.10 0.39 1.54
CA ALA A 18 -1.24 -0.14 0.80
C ALA A 18 -1.49 -1.62 1.16
N TRP A 19 -0.42 -2.43 1.21
CA TRP A 19 -0.54 -3.84 1.59
C TRP A 19 -1.04 -4.03 3.01
N ASP A 20 -0.54 -3.25 3.96
CA ASP A 20 -0.98 -3.32 5.35
C ASP A 20 -2.46 -2.94 5.49
N TYR A 21 -2.91 -1.91 4.76
CA TYR A 21 -4.33 -1.56 4.68
C TYR A 21 -5.17 -2.72 4.14
N SER A 22 -4.82 -3.26 2.97
CA SER A 22 -5.57 -4.34 2.34
C SER A 22 -5.63 -5.58 3.24
N LYS A 23 -4.49 -6.03 3.79
CA LYS A 23 -4.44 -7.19 4.71
C LYS A 23 -5.29 -6.97 5.96
N LEU A 24 -5.27 -5.77 6.54
CA LEU A 24 -6.06 -5.45 7.74
C LEU A 24 -7.57 -5.57 7.49
N HIS A 25 -8.02 -5.18 6.30
CA HIS A 25 -9.44 -5.18 5.94
C HIS A 25 -9.91 -6.56 5.44
N ILE A 26 -9.09 -7.25 4.64
CA ILE A 26 -9.37 -8.63 4.19
C ILE A 26 -9.54 -9.56 5.38
N LYS A 27 -8.67 -9.47 6.40
CA LYS A 27 -8.73 -10.32 7.61
C LYS A 27 -10.04 -10.19 8.40
N LYS A 28 -10.82 -9.12 8.17
CA LYS A 28 -12.12 -8.88 8.83
C LYS A 28 -13.29 -9.44 8.03
N LYS A 29 -13.06 -9.88 6.79
CA LYS A 29 -14.08 -10.47 5.92
C LYS A 29 -14.03 -11.99 6.06
N THR A 30 -15.20 -12.63 6.01
CA THR A 30 -15.29 -14.08 5.77
C THR A 30 -15.13 -14.29 4.26
N ILE A 31 -14.14 -15.10 3.87
CA ILE A 31 -13.79 -15.37 2.48
C ILE A 31 -13.69 -16.88 2.34
N ASP A 32 -14.49 -17.44 1.46
CA ASP A 32 -14.65 -18.89 1.30
C ASP A 32 -13.96 -19.40 0.03
N THR A 33 -13.63 -18.52 -0.92
CA THR A 33 -12.98 -18.86 -2.19
C THR A 33 -11.77 -17.99 -2.51
N VAL A 34 -10.92 -18.49 -3.42
CA VAL A 34 -9.76 -17.74 -3.91
C VAL A 34 -10.22 -16.58 -4.79
N GLU A 35 -11.28 -16.75 -5.57
CA GLU A 35 -11.88 -15.69 -6.38
C GLU A 35 -12.36 -14.52 -5.52
N GLU A 36 -13.09 -14.81 -4.43
CA GLU A 36 -13.50 -13.78 -3.46
C GLU A 36 -12.29 -13.08 -2.84
N LEU A 37 -11.22 -13.82 -2.52
CA LEU A 37 -9.99 -13.21 -2.01
C LEU A 37 -9.39 -12.23 -3.01
N ILE A 38 -9.32 -12.61 -4.30
CA ILE A 38 -8.76 -11.77 -5.36
C ILE A 38 -9.61 -10.52 -5.54
N ASP A 39 -10.93 -10.66 -5.68
CA ASP A 39 -11.84 -9.54 -5.93
C ASP A 39 -11.80 -8.53 -4.77
N ASN A 40 -11.86 -9.02 -3.52
CA ASN A 40 -11.74 -8.16 -2.34
C ASN A 40 -10.37 -7.49 -2.23
N SER A 41 -9.30 -8.18 -2.62
CA SER A 41 -7.95 -7.61 -2.62
C SER A 41 -7.82 -6.48 -3.62
N ILE A 42 -8.36 -6.66 -4.83
CA ILE A 42 -8.36 -5.64 -5.88
C ILE A 42 -9.16 -4.42 -5.43
N GLU A 43 -10.37 -4.61 -4.91
CA GLU A 43 -11.24 -3.53 -4.43
C GLU A 43 -10.52 -2.68 -3.36
N LEU A 44 -10.00 -3.31 -2.30
CA LEU A 44 -9.34 -2.62 -1.20
C LEU A 44 -8.04 -1.94 -1.63
N PHE A 45 -7.28 -2.58 -2.53
CA PHE A 45 -6.06 -1.99 -3.08
C PHE A 45 -6.39 -0.76 -3.94
N LEU A 46 -7.42 -0.82 -4.78
CA LEU A 46 -7.88 0.33 -5.54
C LEU A 46 -8.42 1.43 -4.63
N GLU A 47 -9.16 1.10 -3.57
CA GLU A 47 -9.66 2.07 -2.59
C GLU A 47 -8.51 2.86 -1.97
N VAL A 48 -7.46 2.17 -1.48
CA VAL A 48 -6.35 2.84 -0.80
C VAL A 48 -5.44 3.61 -1.77
N THR A 49 -5.33 3.15 -3.02
CA THR A 49 -4.44 3.77 -4.04
C THR A 49 -5.12 4.81 -4.93
N SER A 50 -6.45 4.83 -4.99
CA SER A 50 -7.22 5.76 -5.84
C SER A 50 -7.25 7.20 -5.32
N GLY A 51 -6.81 7.44 -4.09
CA GLY A 51 -6.63 8.79 -3.53
C GLY A 51 -5.17 9.27 -3.61
N ASP A 52 -4.99 10.58 -3.73
CA ASP A 52 -3.66 11.23 -3.61
C ASP A 52 -3.01 10.98 -2.23
N SER A 53 -3.75 10.52 -1.22
CA SER A 53 -3.30 10.49 0.17
C SER A 53 -2.11 9.55 0.40
N LEU A 54 -2.07 8.34 -0.15
CA LEU A 54 -0.97 7.39 0.10
C LEU A 54 0.35 7.86 -0.50
N TYR A 55 0.28 8.30 -1.77
CA TYR A 55 1.43 8.86 -2.48
C TYR A 55 1.90 10.15 -1.79
N LYS A 56 0.98 11.07 -1.48
CA LYS A 56 1.30 12.36 -0.87
C LYS A 56 1.85 12.20 0.54
N THR A 57 1.26 11.36 1.38
CA THR A 57 1.76 11.11 2.75
C THR A 57 3.15 10.49 2.74
N THR A 58 3.43 9.61 1.76
CA THR A 58 4.74 8.97 1.67
C THR A 58 5.78 9.90 1.04
N VAL A 59 5.44 10.62 -0.03
CA VAL A 59 6.31 11.61 -0.69
C VAL A 59 6.66 12.77 0.24
N GLU A 60 5.68 13.31 0.98
CA GLU A 60 5.91 14.36 1.98
C GLU A 60 6.79 13.89 3.13
N ARG A 61 6.73 12.60 3.51
CA ARG A 61 7.65 12.02 4.50
C ARG A 61 9.04 11.75 3.94
N PHE A 62 9.14 11.39 2.66
CA PHE A 62 10.35 10.81 2.07
C PHE A 62 11.25 11.85 1.41
N ILE A 63 10.71 12.75 0.58
CA ILE A 63 11.51 13.73 -0.16
C ILE A 63 12.38 14.63 0.74
N PRO A 64 11.92 15.09 1.93
CA PRO A 64 12.76 15.92 2.81
C PRO A 64 13.96 15.20 3.42
N GLN A 65 14.02 13.86 3.40
CA GLN A 65 15.07 13.08 4.07
C GLN A 65 16.22 12.68 3.12
N VAL A 66 16.07 12.94 1.82
CA VAL A 66 17.00 12.50 0.77
C VAL A 66 17.71 13.71 0.10
N ILE A 67 17.39 14.95 0.49
CA ILE A 67 17.99 16.19 -0.03
C ILE A 67 18.81 16.88 1.06
#